data_AF-A0A6A3G6X2-F1
#
_entry.id   AF-A0A6A3G6X2-F1
#
_cell.length_a   1.000
_cell.length_b   1.000
_cell.length_c   1.000
_cell.angle_alpha   90.00
_cell.angle_beta   90.00
_cell.angle_gamma   90.00
#
_symmetry.space_group_name_H-M   'P 1'
#
loop_
_entity.id
_entity.type
_entity.pdbx_description
1 polymer ?
#
loop_
_entity_poly.entity_id
_entity_poly.type
_entity_poly.pdbx_seq_one_letter_code
_entity_poly.pdbx_strand_id
1 'polypeptide(L)'
;SDDDGSAGEEDVTGESAESVADVEEDDISINLLDVDLQQCVTNLIRDDACERRCLQGKAGELEWLTCSLGQMSKLEKTTCILTLLGVLMQTDTAERRCGNGEREKFHYYLPFVGRVCRPSFARCLGVQPLTIQRYKKRVRDGNIAAKVHGNRLNKNASKIDLAWLVKWFKEFAAEVGEVVPVRVRMQKTKDGVVKKYYSREDYTLLPATFTWEALYDEMHKFVSLGLRVCEPARSTFRKLLSVHCPNIKIRS
;
A
#
# COMPACT_ATOMS: atom_id res chain seq x y z
N SER A 1 -36.77 0.95 -52.07
CA SER A 1 -35.80 1.95 -51.59
C SER A 1 -35.21 1.41 -50.32
N ASP A 2 -33.95 1.00 -50.16
CA ASP A 2 -32.74 0.84 -50.98
C ASP A 2 -31.89 -0.19 -50.18
N ASP A 3 -31.28 -1.20 -50.81
CA ASP A 3 -29.82 -1.30 -51.13
C ASP A 3 -28.94 -1.71 -49.91
N ASP A 4 -28.38 -2.94 -49.87
CA ASP A 4 -26.99 -3.33 -50.25
C ASP A 4 -25.93 -2.79 -49.25
N GLY A 5 -24.94 -3.50 -48.70
CA GLY A 5 -24.36 -4.82 -48.89
C GLY A 5 -23.11 -4.98 -47.99
N SER A 6 -22.41 -6.10 -48.16
CA SER A 6 -20.99 -6.36 -47.81
C SER A 6 -20.60 -6.81 -46.38
N ALA A 7 -20.48 -8.13 -46.25
CA ALA A 7 -19.27 -8.93 -45.94
C ALA A 7 -18.19 -8.42 -44.94
N GLY A 8 -17.79 -9.35 -44.06
CA GLY A 8 -16.52 -9.29 -43.31
C GLY A 8 -16.43 -10.40 -42.24
N GLU A 9 -16.19 -11.65 -42.67
CA GLU A 9 -15.64 -12.69 -41.80
C GLU A 9 -14.16 -12.38 -41.54
N GLU A 10 -13.76 -12.27 -40.27
CA GLU A 10 -12.36 -12.41 -39.86
C GLU A 10 -12.30 -13.30 -38.61
N ASP A 11 -11.90 -14.55 -38.83
CA ASP A 11 -11.37 -15.48 -37.83
C ASP A 11 -9.86 -15.23 -37.69
N VAL A 12 -9.39 -14.80 -36.52
CA VAL A 12 -7.97 -14.82 -36.15
C VAL A 12 -7.81 -15.01 -34.63
N THR A 13 -7.56 -16.27 -34.26
CA THR A 13 -6.54 -16.79 -33.31
C THR A 13 -6.30 -16.11 -31.95
N GLY A 14 -6.30 -16.96 -30.91
CA GLY A 14 -5.07 -17.21 -30.13
C GLY A 14 -4.74 -16.28 -28.95
N GLU A 15 -4.74 -16.88 -27.76
CA GLU A 15 -3.87 -16.58 -26.61
C GLU A 15 -3.64 -15.11 -26.20
N SER A 16 -4.13 -14.74 -25.02
CA SER A 16 -3.25 -14.62 -23.86
C SER A 16 -4.03 -14.26 -22.61
N ALA A 17 -3.75 -14.99 -21.53
CA ALA A 17 -4.08 -14.57 -20.19
C ALA A 17 -3.30 -13.28 -19.88
N GLU A 18 -3.94 -12.13 -20.11
CA GLU A 18 -3.47 -10.87 -19.54
C GLU A 18 -3.58 -10.98 -18.02
N SER A 19 -2.43 -11.24 -17.40
CA SER A 19 -2.22 -11.02 -15.99
C SER A 19 -2.57 -9.57 -15.69
N VAL A 20 -3.76 -9.36 -15.12
CA VAL A 20 -4.18 -8.05 -14.61
C VAL A 20 -3.15 -7.66 -13.55
N ALA A 21 -2.29 -6.72 -13.91
CA ALA A 21 -1.36 -6.10 -12.99
C ALA A 21 -2.14 -5.59 -11.78
N ASP A 22 -1.77 -6.09 -10.59
CA ASP A 22 -2.21 -5.53 -9.32
C ASP A 22 -1.72 -4.07 -9.27
N VAL A 23 -2.59 -3.14 -9.67
CA VAL A 23 -2.35 -1.71 -9.52
C VAL A 23 -2.21 -1.44 -8.04
N GLU A 24 -1.02 -0.99 -7.64
CA GLU A 24 -0.66 -0.64 -6.28
C GLU A 24 -1.77 0.24 -5.68
N GLU A 25 -2.36 -0.20 -4.56
CA GLU A 25 -3.27 0.63 -3.80
C GLU A 25 -2.43 1.71 -3.13
N ASP A 26 -2.45 2.92 -3.69
CA ASP A 26 -1.84 4.11 -3.12
C ASP A 26 -2.14 4.18 -1.61
N ASP A 27 -1.06 4.20 -0.83
CA ASP A 27 -1.10 4.35 0.61
C ASP A 27 -1.59 5.76 0.97
N ILE A 28 -2.91 5.89 1.14
CA ILE A 28 -3.48 7.09 1.75
C ILE A 28 -3.19 7.02 3.25
N SER A 29 -2.07 7.61 3.66
CA SER A 29 -1.74 7.89 5.05
C SER A 29 -2.76 8.87 5.62
N ILE A 30 -3.69 8.40 6.44
CA ILE A 30 -4.49 9.28 7.29
C ILE A 30 -3.76 9.41 8.62
N ASN A 31 -3.06 10.53 8.78
CA ASN A 31 -2.52 10.96 10.06
C ASN A 31 -3.68 11.14 11.05
N LEU A 32 -3.69 10.40 12.16
CA LEU A 32 -4.53 10.70 13.32
C LEU A 32 -3.94 11.91 14.03
N LEU A 33 -4.32 13.11 13.59
CA LEU A 33 -4.49 14.22 14.50
C LEU A 33 -5.89 14.08 15.11
N ASP A 34 -6.02 14.49 16.37
CA ASP A 34 -7.25 14.54 17.16
C ASP A 34 -8.33 15.32 16.41
N VAL A 35 -9.03 14.66 15.48
CA VAL A 35 -10.10 15.29 14.72
C VAL A 35 -11.30 15.34 15.63
N ASP A 36 -11.77 16.55 15.90
CA ASP A 36 -13.04 16.78 16.58
C ASP A 36 -14.11 15.90 15.92
N LEU A 37 -14.54 14.86 16.64
CA LEU A 37 -15.52 13.87 16.21
C LEU A 37 -16.81 14.56 15.74
N GLN A 38 -17.17 15.65 16.43
CA GLN A 38 -18.36 16.42 16.14
C GLN A 38 -18.21 17.21 14.84
N GLN A 39 -17.02 17.73 14.56
CA GLN A 39 -16.69 18.34 13.27
C GLN A 39 -16.70 17.31 12.13
N CYS A 40 -16.19 16.10 12.36
CA CYS A 40 -16.27 14.99 11.39
C CYS A 40 -17.72 14.67 11.00
N VAL A 41 -18.59 14.49 11.98
CA VAL A 41 -20.01 14.18 11.74
C VAL A 41 -20.72 15.35 11.06
N THR A 42 -20.43 16.58 11.48
CA THR A 42 -20.97 17.79 10.85
C THR A 42 -20.57 17.88 9.37
N ASN A 43 -19.31 17.59 9.06
CA ASN A 43 -18.83 17.56 7.67
C ASN A 43 -19.51 16.45 6.86
N LEU A 44 -19.67 15.24 7.43
CA LEU A 44 -20.36 14.13 6.75
C LEU A 44 -21.80 14.51 6.35
N ILE A 45 -22.54 15.17 7.25
CA ILE A 45 -23.93 15.59 7.00
C ILE A 45 -23.96 16.77 6.03
N ARG A 46 -23.13 17.81 6.24
CA ARG A 46 -23.12 19.01 5.41
C ARG A 46 -22.73 18.70 3.97
N ASP A 47 -21.74 17.83 3.79
CA ASP A 47 -21.19 17.54 2.48
C ASP A 47 -22.03 16.47 1.75
N ASP A 48 -23.08 15.91 2.37
CA ASP A 48 -23.98 14.90 1.78
C ASP A 48 -24.64 15.43 0.51
N ALA A 49 -24.13 15.01 -0.65
CA ALA A 49 -24.66 15.38 -1.96
C ALA A 49 -25.93 14.57 -2.33
N CYS A 50 -26.44 13.75 -1.41
CA CYS A 50 -27.67 13.00 -1.60
C CYS A 50 -28.88 13.94 -1.61
N GLU A 51 -29.64 13.98 -2.70
CA GLU A 51 -30.88 14.78 -2.80
C GLU A 51 -31.90 14.42 -1.71
N ARG A 52 -31.93 13.15 -1.32
CA ARG A 52 -32.80 12.64 -0.23
C ARG A 52 -32.24 12.92 1.17
N ARG A 53 -31.08 13.58 1.26
CA ARG A 53 -30.34 13.90 2.49
C ARG A 53 -30.31 12.73 3.46
N CYS A 54 -29.81 11.59 3.01
CA CYS A 54 -29.94 10.30 3.72
C CYS A 54 -29.19 10.24 5.06
N LEU A 55 -28.34 11.23 5.33
CA LEU A 55 -27.63 11.42 6.60
C LEU A 55 -28.29 12.45 7.53
N GLN A 56 -29.26 13.24 7.05
CA GLN A 56 -29.92 14.27 7.85
C GLN A 56 -30.67 13.65 9.03
N GLY A 57 -30.49 14.23 10.21
CA GLY A 57 -31.15 13.78 11.44
C GLY A 57 -30.53 12.54 12.08
N LYS A 58 -29.40 12.04 11.56
CA LYS A 58 -28.71 10.83 12.06
C LYS A 58 -27.38 11.12 12.75
N ALA A 59 -27.28 12.27 13.42
CA ALA A 59 -26.01 12.74 13.99
C ALA A 59 -25.48 11.78 15.07
N GLY A 60 -26.33 11.32 15.99
CA GLY A 60 -25.91 10.40 17.06
C GLY A 60 -25.45 9.04 16.52
N GLU A 61 -26.16 8.49 15.53
CA GLU A 61 -25.79 7.23 14.89
C GLU A 61 -24.48 7.35 14.10
N LEU A 62 -24.25 8.51 13.47
CA LEU A 62 -23.00 8.82 12.79
C LEU A 62 -21.84 9.00 13.77
N GLU A 63 -22.08 9.56 14.97
CA GLU A 63 -21.08 9.62 16.03
C GLU A 63 -20.66 8.22 16.49
N TRP A 64 -21.63 7.33 16.74
CA TRP A 64 -21.33 5.94 17.11
C TRP A 64 -20.53 5.21 16.03
N LEU A 65 -20.94 5.35 14.77
CA LEU A 65 -20.23 4.78 13.63
C LEU A 65 -18.81 5.36 13.52
N THR A 66 -18.65 6.68 13.56
CA THR A 66 -17.36 7.36 13.38
C THR A 66 -16.41 7.06 14.54
N CYS A 67 -16.91 7.01 15.78
CA CYS A 67 -16.13 6.61 16.95
C CYS A 67 -15.64 5.16 16.82
N SER A 68 -16.54 4.23 16.44
CA SER A 68 -16.19 2.82 16.23
C SER A 68 -15.14 2.66 15.13
N LEU A 69 -15.31 3.35 14.00
CA LEU A 69 -14.33 3.34 12.92
C LEU A 69 -13.01 4.00 13.35
N GLY A 70 -13.03 5.04 14.18
CA GLY A 70 -11.82 5.69 14.71
C GLY A 70 -10.91 4.74 15.48
N GLN A 71 -11.50 3.74 16.16
CA GLN A 71 -10.78 2.73 16.95
C GLN A 71 -10.25 1.55 16.11
N MET A 72 -10.75 1.37 14.89
CA MET A 72 -10.36 0.26 14.02
C MET A 72 -9.08 0.55 13.23
N SER A 73 -8.21 -0.45 13.15
CA SER A 73 -7.08 -0.48 12.20
C SER A 73 -7.56 -0.49 10.74
N LYS A 74 -6.65 -0.17 9.81
CA LYS A 74 -6.92 -0.22 8.35
C LYS A 74 -7.44 -1.59 7.90
N LEU A 75 -6.91 -2.66 8.50
CA LEU A 75 -7.29 -4.04 8.19
C LEU A 75 -8.69 -4.38 8.70
N GLU A 76 -9.01 -3.97 9.93
CA GLU A 76 -10.33 -4.16 10.52
C GLU A 76 -11.40 -3.37 9.76
N LYS A 77 -11.12 -2.11 9.39
CA LYS A 77 -12.00 -1.31 8.52
C LYS A 77 -12.25 -2.01 7.19
N THR A 78 -11.21 -2.50 6.54
CA THR A 78 -11.33 -3.19 5.26
C THR A 78 -12.19 -4.46 5.38
N THR A 79 -11.95 -5.25 6.42
CA THR A 79 -12.73 -6.47 6.70
C THR A 79 -14.19 -6.13 7.02
N CYS A 80 -14.43 -5.08 7.80
CA CYS A 80 -15.77 -4.58 8.11
C CYS A 80 -16.54 -4.19 6.83
N ILE A 81 -15.91 -3.44 5.91
CA ILE A 81 -16.53 -3.06 4.65
C ILE A 81 -16.84 -4.29 3.79
N LEU A 82 -15.90 -5.23 3.67
CA LEU A 82 -16.09 -6.45 2.88
C LEU A 82 -17.22 -7.33 3.43
N THR A 83 -17.27 -7.52 4.74
CA THR A 83 -18.35 -8.25 5.41
C THR A 83 -19.69 -7.58 5.19
N LEU A 84 -19.76 -6.25 5.34
CA LEU A 84 -20.98 -5.48 5.11
C LEU A 84 -21.46 -5.62 3.66
N LEU A 85 -20.57 -5.51 2.68
CA LEU A 85 -20.91 -5.73 1.28
C LEU A 85 -21.37 -7.17 1.01
N GLY A 86 -20.73 -8.17 1.62
CA GLY A 86 -21.14 -9.57 1.55
C GLY A 86 -22.56 -9.81 2.01
N VAL A 87 -22.93 -9.24 3.17
CA VAL A 87 -24.31 -9.32 3.68
C VAL A 87 -25.27 -8.58 2.74
N LEU A 88 -24.96 -7.33 2.37
CA LEU A 88 -25.83 -6.49 1.54
C LEU A 88 -26.11 -7.10 0.16
N MET A 89 -25.13 -7.80 -0.42
CA MET A 89 -25.29 -8.50 -1.69
C MET A 89 -26.20 -9.73 -1.61
N GLN A 90 -26.40 -10.30 -0.42
CA GLN A 90 -27.34 -11.40 -0.20
C GLN A 90 -28.74 -10.93 0.22
N THR A 91 -28.87 -9.68 0.70
CA THR A 91 -30.18 -9.13 1.02
C THR A 91 -31.00 -8.92 -0.26
N ASP A 92 -32.25 -9.38 -0.28
CA ASP A 92 -33.17 -9.18 -1.42
C ASP A 92 -33.75 -7.76 -1.45
N THR A 93 -32.86 -6.76 -1.36
CA THR A 93 -33.16 -5.33 -1.47
C THR A 93 -32.84 -4.79 -2.86
N ALA A 94 -32.65 -5.68 -3.83
CA ALA A 94 -32.25 -5.34 -5.19
C ALA A 94 -33.44 -4.81 -6.02
N GLU A 95 -33.35 -3.58 -6.51
CA GLU A 95 -34.41 -2.98 -7.35
C GLU A 95 -34.41 -3.56 -8.78
N ARG A 96 -33.27 -4.06 -9.28
CA ARG A 96 -33.10 -4.67 -10.61
C ARG A 96 -31.97 -5.71 -10.60
N ARG A 97 -32.20 -6.88 -11.18
CA ARG A 97 -31.18 -7.87 -11.56
C ARG A 97 -31.08 -7.88 -13.09
N CYS A 98 -29.90 -7.64 -13.66
CA CYS A 98 -29.70 -7.65 -15.11
C CYS A 98 -28.44 -8.46 -15.44
N GLY A 99 -28.58 -9.50 -16.27
CA GLY A 99 -27.48 -10.39 -16.69
C GLY A 99 -26.79 -11.15 -15.54
N ASN A 100 -25.53 -11.57 -15.77
CA ASN A 100 -24.65 -12.38 -14.89
C ASN A 100 -24.33 -11.79 -13.48
N GLY A 101 -25.18 -10.94 -12.89
CA GLY A 101 -25.01 -10.42 -11.52
C GLY A 101 -24.01 -9.26 -11.35
N GLU A 102 -23.40 -8.78 -12.44
CA GLU A 102 -22.37 -7.73 -12.36
C GLU A 102 -22.91 -6.33 -12.05
N ARG A 103 -24.17 -6.06 -12.40
CA ARG A 103 -24.84 -4.75 -12.25
C ARG A 103 -25.98 -4.75 -11.23
N GLU A 104 -25.83 -5.49 -10.14
CA GLU A 104 -26.82 -5.50 -9.06
C GLU A 104 -26.85 -4.17 -8.30
N LYS A 105 -28.06 -3.61 -8.21
CA LYS A 105 -28.37 -2.38 -7.46
C LYS A 105 -29.17 -2.76 -6.20
N PHE A 106 -28.45 -3.09 -5.13
CA PHE A 106 -29.00 -3.30 -3.80
C PHE A 106 -28.97 -2.01 -2.97
N HIS A 107 -29.72 -1.97 -1.88
CA HIS A 107 -29.69 -0.86 -0.94
C HIS A 107 -28.46 -0.93 -0.04
N TYR A 108 -27.81 0.21 0.19
CA TYR A 108 -26.69 0.29 1.11
C TYR A 108 -27.20 0.57 2.53
N TYR A 109 -26.75 -0.22 3.49
CA TYR A 109 -26.99 0.02 4.91
C TYR A 109 -25.67 0.17 5.64
N LEU A 110 -25.61 1.14 6.55
CA LEU A 110 -24.50 1.33 7.49
C LEU A 110 -24.92 0.86 8.89
N PRO A 111 -23.99 0.30 9.68
CA PRO A 111 -24.24 0.03 11.10
C PRO A 111 -24.71 1.30 11.81
N PHE A 112 -25.70 1.16 12.69
CA PHE A 112 -26.36 2.24 13.45
C PHE A 112 -27.17 3.24 12.61
N VAL A 113 -26.69 3.65 11.43
CA VAL A 113 -27.25 4.71 10.58
C VAL A 113 -28.39 4.20 9.68
N GLY A 114 -28.36 2.92 9.29
CA GLY A 114 -29.36 2.31 8.40
C GLY A 114 -29.18 2.67 6.93
N ARG A 115 -30.29 2.78 6.18
CA ARG A 115 -30.27 2.94 4.71
C ARG A 115 -29.63 4.27 4.29
N VAL A 116 -28.69 4.19 3.36
CA VAL A 116 -27.98 5.32 2.75
C VAL A 116 -27.81 5.12 1.24
N CYS A 117 -27.43 6.17 0.51
CA CYS A 117 -27.03 6.04 -0.89
C CYS A 117 -25.55 5.61 -0.99
N ARG A 118 -25.13 5.13 -2.17
CA ARG A 118 -23.76 4.63 -2.40
C ARG A 118 -22.67 5.68 -2.13
N PRO A 119 -22.79 6.94 -2.57
CA PRO A 119 -21.81 7.98 -2.22
C PRO A 119 -21.65 8.18 -0.71
N SER A 120 -22.76 8.29 0.03
CA SER A 120 -22.72 8.49 1.48
C SER A 120 -22.18 7.25 2.21
N PHE A 121 -22.51 6.04 1.74
CA PHE A 121 -21.91 4.79 2.22
C PHE A 121 -20.38 4.81 2.11
N ALA A 122 -19.85 5.14 0.93
CA ALA A 122 -18.42 5.19 0.69
C ALA A 122 -17.73 6.26 1.57
N ARG A 123 -18.33 7.45 1.64
CA ARG A 123 -17.79 8.56 2.43
C ARG A 123 -17.77 8.28 3.93
N CYS A 124 -18.86 7.74 4.51
CA CYS A 124 -18.91 7.38 5.92
C CYS A 124 -17.87 6.33 6.31
N LEU A 125 -17.49 5.44 5.38
CA LEU A 125 -16.46 4.41 5.59
C LEU A 125 -15.05 4.89 5.22
N GLY A 126 -14.89 6.15 4.80
CA GLY A 126 -13.61 6.74 4.45
C GLY A 126 -12.98 6.19 3.17
N VAL A 127 -13.78 5.71 2.22
CA VAL A 127 -13.29 5.12 0.95
C VAL A 127 -13.90 5.79 -0.28
N GLN A 128 -13.23 5.67 -1.41
CA GLN A 128 -13.76 6.18 -2.67
C GLN A 128 -14.84 5.25 -3.24
N PRO A 129 -15.83 5.78 -4.01
CA PRO A 129 -16.85 4.96 -4.66
C PRO A 129 -16.30 3.86 -5.57
N LEU A 130 -15.10 4.05 -6.16
CA LEU A 130 -14.42 3.04 -6.97
C LEU A 130 -13.92 1.86 -6.13
N THR A 131 -13.40 2.13 -4.93
CA THR A 131 -12.99 1.10 -3.96
C THR A 131 -14.15 0.17 -3.62
N ILE A 132 -15.37 0.70 -3.47
CA ILE A 132 -16.58 -0.12 -3.25
C ILE A 132 -16.83 -1.09 -4.41
N GLN A 133 -16.55 -0.71 -5.66
CA GLN A 133 -16.72 -1.63 -6.81
C GLN A 133 -15.68 -2.74 -6.80
N ARG A 134 -14.42 -2.41 -6.48
CA ARG A 134 -13.35 -3.40 -6.32
C ARG A 134 -13.70 -4.40 -5.21
N TYR A 135 -14.17 -3.91 -4.07
CA TYR A 135 -14.59 -4.74 -2.95
C TYR A 135 -15.80 -5.61 -3.28
N LYS A 136 -16.79 -5.10 -4.04
CA LYS A 136 -17.90 -5.93 -4.54
C LYS A 136 -17.40 -7.10 -5.41
N LYS A 137 -16.46 -6.85 -6.33
CA LYS A 137 -15.87 -7.92 -7.16
C LYS A 137 -15.23 -8.98 -6.29
N ARG A 138 -14.41 -8.56 -5.34
CA ARG A 138 -13.71 -9.44 -4.41
C ARG A 138 -14.64 -10.30 -3.55
N VAL A 139 -15.75 -9.72 -3.08
CA VAL A 139 -16.79 -10.44 -2.35
C VAL A 139 -17.47 -11.50 -3.23
N ARG A 140 -17.73 -11.21 -4.51
CA ARG A 140 -18.24 -12.22 -5.46
C ARG A 140 -17.27 -13.36 -5.68
N ASP A 141 -15.97 -13.06 -5.65
CA ASP A 141 -14.90 -14.07 -5.72
C ASP A 141 -14.78 -14.88 -4.40
N GLY A 142 -15.68 -14.69 -3.44
CA GLY A 142 -15.75 -15.44 -2.18
C GLY A 142 -14.70 -15.01 -1.15
N ASN A 143 -14.10 -13.83 -1.28
CA ASN A 143 -12.97 -13.41 -0.46
C ASN A 143 -13.25 -12.12 0.34
N ILE A 144 -13.50 -12.26 1.64
CA ILE A 144 -13.69 -11.13 2.58
C ILE A 144 -12.48 -10.86 3.48
N ALA A 145 -11.46 -11.72 3.47
CA ALA A 145 -10.34 -11.63 4.41
C ALA A 145 -9.36 -10.54 3.98
N ALA A 146 -9.35 -9.38 4.62
CA ALA A 146 -8.47 -8.28 4.21
C ALA A 146 -7.02 -8.75 3.99
N LYS A 147 -6.42 -8.39 2.85
CA LYS A 147 -5.05 -8.83 2.53
C LYS A 147 -4.14 -8.19 3.58
N VAL A 148 -3.41 -9.01 4.34
CA VAL A 148 -2.37 -8.50 5.23
C VAL A 148 -1.27 -7.95 4.33
N HIS A 149 -1.23 -6.63 4.14
CA HIS A 149 -0.04 -5.96 3.60
C HIS A 149 1.05 -6.01 4.65
N GLY A 150 1.69 -7.16 4.70
CA GLY A 150 3.05 -7.32 5.14
C GLY A 150 3.76 -7.98 3.97
N ASN A 151 5.02 -7.62 3.77
CA ASN A 151 5.94 -8.23 2.82
C ASN A 151 6.19 -9.75 3.08
N ARG A 152 5.26 -10.48 3.71
CA ARG A 152 5.31 -11.91 4.02
C ARG A 152 5.24 -12.79 2.77
N LEU A 153 4.84 -12.22 1.62
CA LEU A 153 4.78 -12.92 0.33
C LEU A 153 5.82 -12.42 -0.70
N ASN A 154 6.75 -11.55 -0.31
CA ASN A 154 7.93 -11.33 -1.14
C ASN A 154 8.84 -12.57 -1.06
N LYS A 155 8.48 -13.62 -1.79
CA LYS A 155 9.32 -14.81 -2.02
C LYS A 155 10.67 -14.46 -2.68
N ASN A 156 10.85 -13.24 -3.20
CA ASN A 156 12.12 -12.74 -3.72
C ASN A 156 13.02 -12.17 -2.62
N ALA A 157 12.49 -11.63 -1.52
CA ALA A 157 13.28 -11.19 -0.37
C ALA A 157 13.91 -12.39 0.37
N SER A 158 13.23 -13.54 0.39
CA SER A 158 13.79 -14.80 0.90
C SER A 158 14.81 -15.47 -0.03
N LYS A 159 15.01 -14.94 -1.25
CA LYS A 159 16.02 -15.45 -2.19
C LYS A 159 17.34 -14.70 -2.12
N ILE A 160 17.36 -13.41 -1.72
CA ILE A 160 18.57 -12.60 -1.73
C ILE A 160 19.58 -13.18 -0.74
N ASP A 161 20.77 -13.52 -1.22
CA ASP A 161 21.88 -13.94 -0.36
C ASP A 161 22.50 -12.70 0.31
N LEU A 162 21.87 -12.27 1.40
CA LEU A 162 22.26 -11.09 2.15
C LEU A 162 23.65 -11.24 2.77
N ALA A 163 24.02 -12.45 3.20
CA ALA A 163 25.32 -12.71 3.81
C ALA A 163 26.44 -12.51 2.78
N TRP A 164 26.25 -13.04 1.57
CA TRP A 164 27.16 -12.80 0.45
C TRP A 164 27.23 -11.32 0.06
N LEU A 165 26.07 -10.65 -0.08
CA LEU A 165 26.02 -9.23 -0.47
C LEU A 165 26.78 -8.33 0.51
N VAL A 166 26.58 -8.54 1.81
CA VAL A 166 27.28 -7.80 2.86
C VAL A 166 28.78 -8.11 2.86
N LYS A 167 29.16 -9.38 2.65
CA LYS A 167 30.55 -9.79 2.56
C LYS A 167 31.25 -9.13 1.36
N TRP A 168 30.67 -9.24 0.17
CA TRP A 168 31.16 -8.61 -1.05
C TRP A 168 31.35 -7.10 -0.86
N PHE A 169 30.35 -6.41 -0.29
CA PHE A 169 30.43 -4.96 -0.11
C PHE A 169 31.53 -4.53 0.88
N LYS A 170 31.76 -5.33 1.93
CA LYS A 170 32.85 -5.09 2.88
C LYS A 170 34.22 -5.32 2.26
N GLU A 171 34.38 -6.38 1.47
CA GLU A 171 35.63 -6.68 0.75
C GLU A 171 35.92 -5.58 -0.28
N PHE A 172 34.92 -5.19 -1.06
CA PHE A 172 35.01 -4.07 -1.99
C PHE A 172 35.42 -2.76 -1.28
N ALA A 173 34.77 -2.44 -0.16
CA ALA A 173 35.08 -1.24 0.60
C ALA A 173 36.47 -1.28 1.25
N ALA A 174 36.98 -2.45 1.61
CA ALA A 174 38.34 -2.60 2.12
C ALA A 174 39.39 -2.40 1.01
N GLU A 175 39.05 -2.74 -0.25
CA GLU A 175 39.93 -2.58 -1.39
C GLU A 175 40.02 -1.12 -1.87
N VAL A 176 38.88 -0.43 -2.00
CA VAL A 176 38.84 0.92 -2.60
C VAL A 176 38.59 2.05 -1.60
N GLY A 177 38.16 1.74 -0.39
CA GLY A 177 37.73 2.71 0.61
C GLY A 177 38.87 3.20 1.50
N GLU A 178 38.77 4.44 1.95
CA GLU A 178 39.69 5.04 2.92
C GLU A 178 39.04 5.05 4.31
N VAL A 179 39.75 4.56 5.33
CA VAL A 179 39.26 4.61 6.72
C VAL A 179 39.49 6.00 7.30
N VAL A 180 38.40 6.68 7.66
CA VAL A 180 38.40 8.03 8.19
C VAL A 180 37.71 8.07 9.56
N PRO A 181 38.34 8.65 10.59
CA PRO A 181 37.70 8.82 11.88
C PRO A 181 36.63 9.92 11.78
N VAL A 182 35.37 9.54 11.95
CA VAL A 182 34.22 10.43 11.92
C VAL A 182 33.77 10.75 13.33
N ARG A 183 33.55 12.04 13.60
CA ARG A 183 33.00 12.49 14.88
C ARG A 183 31.50 12.30 14.89
N VAL A 184 31.02 11.28 15.61
CA VAL A 184 29.60 10.96 15.72
C VAL A 184 29.02 11.66 16.95
N ARG A 185 27.90 12.37 16.75
CA ARG A 185 27.17 13.02 17.84
C ARG A 185 26.12 12.05 18.37
N MET A 186 26.29 11.64 19.61
CA MET A 186 25.30 10.85 20.35
C MET A 186 24.51 11.75 21.29
N GLN A 187 23.21 11.49 21.43
CA GLN A 187 22.38 12.09 22.45
C GLN A 187 21.97 11.01 23.43
N LYS A 188 22.31 11.17 24.71
CA LYS A 188 21.82 10.31 25.79
C LYS A 188 21.07 11.17 26.80
N THR A 189 19.86 10.76 27.12
CA THR A 189 19.09 11.34 28.21
C THR A 189 19.44 10.58 29.48
N LYS A 190 20.08 11.25 30.44
CA LYS A 190 20.25 10.76 31.82
C LYS A 190 19.56 11.76 32.73
N ASP A 191 18.68 11.26 33.60
CA ASP A 191 17.99 12.05 34.62
C ASP A 191 17.25 13.28 34.06
N GLY A 192 16.53 13.10 32.93
CA GLY A 192 15.77 14.18 32.28
C GLY A 192 16.60 15.24 31.54
N VAL A 193 17.93 15.17 31.60
CA VAL A 193 18.83 16.10 30.91
C VAL A 193 19.47 15.43 29.70
N VAL A 194 19.24 16.01 28.52
CA VAL A 194 19.87 15.56 27.27
C VAL A 194 21.33 16.00 27.24
N LYS A 195 22.26 15.06 27.43
CA LYS A 195 23.71 15.31 27.29
C LYS A 195 24.18 14.87 25.91
N LYS A 196 24.88 15.78 25.22
CA LYS A 196 25.50 15.54 23.92
C LYS A 196 26.90 14.97 24.14
N TYR A 197 27.16 13.78 23.63
CA TYR A 197 28.49 13.15 23.63
C TYR A 197 29.01 13.07 22.20
N TYR A 198 30.32 13.14 22.05
CA TYR A 198 30.98 12.95 20.76
C TYR A 198 31.89 11.73 20.85
N SER A 199 31.60 10.69 20.08
CA SER A 199 32.51 9.56 19.85
C SER A 199 33.29 9.82 18.56
N ARG A 200 34.48 9.22 18.46
CA ARG A 200 35.19 9.04 17.18
C ARG A 200 34.95 7.60 16.77
N GLU A 201 34.31 7.41 15.62
CA GLU A 201 34.06 6.10 15.03
C GLU A 201 34.73 6.07 13.66
N ASP A 202 35.38 4.96 13.34
CA ASP A 202 36.04 4.79 12.05
C ASP A 202 35.02 4.40 10.98
N TYR A 203 34.94 5.21 9.93
CA TYR A 203 34.09 4.97 8.78
C TYR A 203 34.96 4.66 7.56
N THR A 204 34.51 3.75 6.72
CA THR A 204 35.15 3.51 5.43
C THR A 204 34.46 4.37 4.38
N LEU A 205 35.19 5.34 3.84
CA LEU A 205 34.68 6.26 2.83
C LEU A 205 35.12 5.83 1.43
N LEU A 206 34.16 5.44 0.60
CA LEU A 206 34.36 5.11 -0.81
C LEU A 206 34.59 6.39 -1.63
N PRO A 207 35.44 6.36 -2.67
CA PRO A 207 35.62 7.47 -3.60
C PRO A 207 34.29 7.99 -4.17
N ALA A 208 34.21 9.31 -4.42
CA ALA A 208 33.02 9.96 -4.96
C ALA A 208 32.66 9.48 -6.39
N THR A 209 33.59 8.82 -7.08
CA THR A 209 33.36 8.18 -8.38
C THR A 209 32.38 7.02 -8.30
N PHE A 210 32.21 6.41 -7.12
CA PHE A 210 31.27 5.30 -6.91
C PHE A 210 29.91 5.82 -6.46
N THR A 211 29.03 6.11 -7.42
CA THR A 211 27.60 6.28 -7.12
C THR A 211 26.97 4.94 -6.71
N TRP A 212 25.80 4.97 -6.06
CA TRP A 212 25.04 3.74 -5.77
C TRP A 212 24.72 2.92 -7.02
N GLU A 213 24.58 3.58 -8.17
CA GLU A 213 24.40 2.94 -9.47
C GLU A 213 25.68 2.25 -9.93
N ALA A 214 26.82 2.94 -9.89
CA ALA A 214 28.11 2.36 -10.26
C ALA A 214 28.47 1.15 -9.38
N LEU A 215 28.18 1.21 -8.08
CA LEU A 215 28.39 0.09 -7.15
C LEU A 215 27.51 -1.12 -7.50
N TYR A 216 26.27 -0.88 -7.90
CA TYR A 216 25.39 -1.95 -8.35
C TYR A 216 25.93 -2.61 -9.62
N ASP A 217 26.42 -1.81 -10.56
CA ASP A 217 26.96 -2.31 -11.81
C ASP A 217 28.26 -3.12 -11.58
N GLU A 218 29.13 -2.71 -10.65
CA GLU A 218 30.30 -3.49 -10.24
C GLU A 218 29.93 -4.83 -9.59
N MET A 219 28.93 -4.83 -8.69
CA MET A 219 28.39 -6.07 -8.12
C MET A 219 27.86 -6.99 -9.23
N HIS A 220 27.07 -6.44 -10.16
CA HIS A 220 26.43 -7.20 -11.23
C HIS A 220 27.46 -7.82 -12.19
N LYS A 221 28.54 -7.07 -12.52
CA LYS A 221 29.69 -7.64 -13.27
C LYS A 221 30.29 -8.82 -12.54
N PHE A 222 30.48 -8.72 -11.23
CA PHE A 222 31.06 -9.79 -10.41
C PHE A 222 30.18 -11.05 -10.41
N VAL A 223 28.86 -10.90 -10.34
CA VAL A 223 27.91 -12.02 -10.42
C VAL A 223 27.86 -12.63 -11.82
N SER A 224 27.90 -11.79 -12.86
CA SER A 224 27.88 -12.19 -14.27
C SER A 224 29.07 -13.07 -14.69
N LEU A 225 30.15 -13.09 -13.90
CA LEU A 225 31.29 -14.00 -14.07
C LEU A 225 30.99 -15.46 -13.67
N GLY A 226 29.75 -15.78 -13.25
CA GLY A 226 29.26 -17.14 -13.07
C GLY A 226 28.90 -17.51 -11.63
N LEU A 227 28.75 -16.54 -10.73
CA LEU A 227 28.30 -16.80 -9.36
C LEU A 227 26.79 -17.13 -9.36
N ARG A 228 26.43 -18.25 -8.73
CA ARG A 228 25.03 -18.63 -8.52
C ARG A 228 24.48 -17.97 -7.25
N VAL A 229 24.40 -16.65 -7.25
CA VAL A 229 23.80 -15.86 -6.16
C VAL A 229 22.56 -15.12 -6.67
N CYS A 230 21.55 -14.99 -5.82
CA CYS A 230 20.36 -14.22 -6.15
C CYS A 230 20.62 -12.74 -5.86
N GLU A 231 20.71 -11.95 -6.92
CA GLU A 231 20.96 -10.52 -6.83
C GLU A 231 19.76 -9.75 -6.23
N PRO A 232 20.00 -8.73 -5.39
CA PRO A 232 18.96 -7.79 -4.99
C PRO A 232 18.53 -6.93 -6.18
N ALA A 233 17.29 -6.45 -6.18
CA ALA A 233 16.89 -5.41 -7.13
C ALA A 233 17.65 -4.10 -6.86
N ARG A 234 17.93 -3.32 -7.92
CA ARG A 234 18.66 -2.02 -7.85
C ARG A 234 18.08 -1.06 -6.80
N SER A 235 16.75 -0.99 -6.68
CA SER A 235 16.04 -0.17 -5.70
C SER A 235 16.19 -0.64 -4.24
N THR A 236 16.46 -1.93 -4.03
CA THR A 236 16.65 -2.56 -2.71
C THR A 236 18.10 -2.65 -2.27
N PHE A 237 19.04 -2.71 -3.20
CA PHE A 237 20.48 -2.80 -2.96
C PHE A 237 20.99 -1.73 -1.99
N ARG A 238 20.71 -0.46 -2.29
CA ARG A 238 21.08 0.68 -1.42
C ARG A 238 20.50 0.54 -0.02
N LYS A 239 19.23 0.15 0.10
CA LYS A 239 18.54 0.04 1.40
C LYS A 239 19.18 -1.05 2.25
N LEU A 240 19.44 -2.23 1.68
CA LEU A 240 20.07 -3.34 2.38
C LEU A 240 21.48 -2.97 2.87
N LEU A 241 22.32 -2.43 2.01
CA LEU A 241 23.69 -2.06 2.39
C LEU A 241 23.72 -0.91 3.41
N SER A 242 22.82 0.06 3.31
CA SER A 242 22.74 1.15 4.31
C SER A 242 22.36 0.64 5.70
N VAL A 243 21.52 -0.40 5.78
CA VAL A 243 21.11 -1.01 7.05
C VAL A 243 22.20 -1.92 7.63
N HIS A 244 22.85 -2.73 6.78
CA HIS A 244 23.80 -3.75 7.25
C HIS A 244 25.25 -3.29 7.30
N CYS A 245 25.59 -2.20 6.60
CA CYS A 245 26.93 -1.60 6.56
C CYS A 245 26.88 -0.07 6.83
N PRO A 246 26.35 0.39 7.98
CA PRO A 246 26.12 1.81 8.25
C PRO A 246 27.40 2.66 8.31
N ASN A 247 28.55 2.03 8.54
CA ASN A 247 29.85 2.69 8.66
C ASN A 247 30.60 2.78 7.32
N ILE A 248 30.06 2.21 6.24
CA ILE A 248 30.59 2.36 4.88
C ILE A 248 29.75 3.42 4.16
N LYS A 249 30.39 4.49 3.66
CA LYS A 249 29.70 5.60 3.00
C LYS A 249 30.42 6.02 1.72
N ILE A 250 29.67 6.52 0.75
CA ILE A 250 30.23 7.17 -0.44
C ILE A 250 30.55 8.62 -0.08
N ARG A 251 31.74 9.10 -0.45
CA ARG A 251 32.09 10.52 -0.33
C ARG A 251 31.13 11.35 -1.17
N SER A 252 30.47 12.30 -0.51
CA SER A 252 29.70 13.35 -1.16
C SER A 252 30.61 14.36 -1.84
#